data_AF-A0A3D5JKF1-F1
#
_entry.id   AF-A0A3D5JKF1-F1
#
_cell.length_a   1.000
_cell.length_b   1.000
_cell.length_c   1.000
_cell.angle_alpha   90.00
_cell.angle_beta   90.00
_cell.angle_gamma   90.00
#
_symmetry.space_group_name_H-M   'P 1'
#
loop_
_entity.id
_entity.type
_entity.pdbx_description
1 polymer ?
#
loop_
_entity_poly.entity_id
_entity_poly.type
_entity_poly.pdbx_seq_one_letter_code
_entity_poly.pdbx_strand_id
1 'polypeptide(L)' 'MKDLKTDIVIEGDCLEELKKLPTASVDLVFADPPYNLQLGGNLSRPDHSAVAGVEDDWDKFDSFAAYDQFSAAWLTEA' A
#
# COMPACT_ATOMS: atom_id res chain seq x y z
N MET A 1 -15.01 23.79 9.37
CA MET A 1 -14.73 22.40 8.93
C MET A 1 -15.87 21.53 9.37
N LYS A 2 -16.22 20.48 8.62
CA LYS A 2 -17.14 19.45 9.14
C LYS A 2 -16.42 18.72 10.27
N ASP A 3 -17.09 18.51 11.39
CA ASP A 3 -16.58 17.63 12.44
C ASP A 3 -16.50 16.21 11.87
N LEU A 4 -15.28 15.75 11.62
CA LEU A 4 -15.02 14.37 11.24
C LEU A 4 -14.89 13.53 12.49
N LYS A 5 -15.45 12.32 12.45
CA LYS A 5 -15.23 11.35 13.50
C LYS A 5 -13.76 10.89 13.46
N THR A 6 -13.09 10.95 14.59
CA THR A 6 -11.74 10.41 14.79
C THR A 6 -11.79 8.95 15.22
N ASP A 7 -10.62 8.30 15.28
CA ASP A 7 -10.48 6.93 15.78
C ASP A 7 -11.32 5.92 14.98
N ILE A 8 -11.37 6.11 13.66
CA ILE A 8 -12.07 5.24 12.72
C ILE A 8 -11.07 4.33 12.02
N VAL A 9 -11.41 3.05 11.93
CA VAL A 9 -10.81 2.09 10.99
C VAL A 9 -11.79 1.88 9.84
N ILE A 10 -11.32 2.09 8.61
CA ILE A 10 -12.08 1.84 7.39
C ILE A 10 -11.48 0.60 6.72
N GLU A 11 -12.27 -0.46 6.58
CA GLU A 11 -11.87 -1.67 5.86
C GLU A 11 -12.28 -1.52 4.38
N GLY A 12 -11.30 -1.46 3.48
CA GLY A 12 -11.54 -1.30 2.05
C GLY A 12 -10.27 -0.98 1.26
N ASP A 13 -10.43 -0.88 -0.06
CA ASP A 13 -9.37 -0.43 -0.97
C ASP A 13 -9.15 1.08 -0.81
N CYS A 14 -7.90 1.51 -0.64
CA CYS A 14 -7.60 2.92 -0.39
C CYS A 14 -8.01 3.84 -1.54
N LEU A 15 -7.95 3.39 -2.80
CA LEU A 15 -8.38 4.17 -3.97
C LEU A 15 -9.88 4.43 -3.94
N GLU A 16 -10.66 3.53 -3.35
CA GLU A 16 -12.11 3.68 -3.25
C GLU A 16 -12.53 4.43 -1.99
N GLU A 17 -11.85 4.21 -0.87
CA GLU A 17 -12.20 4.85 0.41
C GLU A 17 -11.71 6.30 0.50
N LEU A 18 -10.52 6.64 -0.04
CA LEU A 18 -10.01 8.02 -0.02
C LEU A 18 -10.95 8.99 -0.75
N LYS A 19 -11.53 8.56 -1.88
CA LYS A 19 -12.53 9.35 -2.65
C LYS A 19 -13.77 9.76 -1.85
N LYS A 20 -14.08 9.05 -0.76
CA LYS A 20 -15.25 9.31 0.09
C LYS A 20 -14.94 10.33 1.20
N LEU A 21 -13.66 10.59 1.47
CA LEU A 21 -13.25 11.58 2.46
C LEU A 21 -13.42 12.99 1.88
N PRO A 22 -13.83 13.99 2.70
CA PRO A 22 -13.87 15.37 2.24
C PRO A 22 -12.47 15.87 1.87
N THR A 23 -12.36 16.72 0.86
CA THR A 23 -11.10 17.39 0.51
C THR A 23 -10.57 18.22 1.68
N ALA A 24 -9.24 18.24 1.87
CA ALA A 24 -8.54 18.99 2.93
C ALA A 24 -9.09 18.68 4.35
N SER A 25 -9.32 17.39 4.61
CA SER A 25 -9.93 16.89 5.86
C SER A 25 -8.94 16.38 6.90
N VAL A 26 -7.69 16.14 6.51
CA VAL A 26 -6.66 15.55 7.36
C VAL A 26 -5.47 16.49 7.47
N ASP A 27 -4.85 16.53 8.65
CA ASP A 27 -3.68 17.37 8.92
C ASP A 27 -2.38 16.74 8.41
N LEU A 28 -2.34 15.40 8.33
CA LEU A 28 -1.16 14.63 7.95
C LEU A 28 -1.58 13.27 7.38
N VAL A 29 -0.84 12.80 6.38
CA VAL A 29 -0.96 11.45 5.83
C VAL A 29 0.34 10.69 6.12
N PHE A 30 0.20 9.44 6.59
CA PHE A 30 1.29 8.48 6.69
C PHE A 30 0.93 7.28 5.80
N ALA A 31 1.82 6.91 4.89
CA ALA A 31 1.59 5.83 3.94
C ALA A 31 2.80 4.88 3.91
N ASP A 32 2.52 3.59 4.01
CA ASP A 32 3.47 2.49 3.81
C ASP A 32 2.89 1.59 2.70
N PRO A 33 3.06 1.96 1.41
CA PRO A 33 2.50 1.21 0.31
C PRO A 33 3.26 -0.12 0.12
N PRO A 34 2.72 -1.08 -0.66
CA PRO A 34 3.52 -2.20 -1.16
C PRO A 34 4.80 -1.72 -1.85
N TYR A 35 5.92 -2.43 -1.71
CA TYR A 35 7.23 -2.01 -2.23
C TYR A 35 7.57 -2.64 -3.57
N ASN A 36 6.79 -3.62 -4.02
CA ASN A 36 7.05 -4.38 -5.23
C ASN A 36 8.46 -5.01 -5.21
N LEU A 37 8.72 -5.84 -4.20
CA LEU A 37 10.06 -6.36 -3.90
C LEU A 37 10.63 -7.26 -5.01
N GLN A 38 9.79 -7.77 -5.92
CA GLN A 38 10.21 -8.57 -7.09
C GLN A 38 11.12 -9.73 -6.72
N LEU A 39 10.81 -10.44 -5.63
CA LEU A 39 11.60 -11.56 -5.17
C LEU A 39 11.57 -12.69 -6.22
N GLY A 40 12.73 -13.01 -6.80
CA GLY A 40 12.85 -13.96 -7.90
C GLY A 40 12.84 -15.45 -7.50
N GLY A 41 12.70 -15.76 -6.22
CA GLY A 41 12.65 -17.13 -5.69
C GLY A 41 13.20 -17.26 -4.27
N ASN A 42 13.30 -18.51 -3.79
CA ASN A 42 13.65 -18.81 -2.41
C ASN A 42 15.10 -18.41 -2.08
N LEU A 43 15.27 -17.72 -0.95
CA LEU A 43 16.57 -17.39 -0.38
C LEU A 43 16.86 -18.33 0.80
N SER A 44 18.06 -18.91 0.84
CA SER A 44 18.51 -19.77 1.95
C SER A 44 19.53 -19.06 2.82
N ARG A 45 19.46 -19.28 4.13
CA ARG A 45 20.45 -18.84 5.11
C ARG A 45 21.67 -19.76 5.11
N PRO A 46 22.81 -19.35 5.72
CA PRO A 46 24.00 -20.19 5.83
C PRO A 46 23.79 -21.52 6.58
N ASP A 47 22.79 -21.59 7.44
CA ASP A 47 22.39 -22.81 8.16
C ASP A 47 21.40 -23.69 7.37
N HIS A 48 21.19 -23.39 6.08
CA HIS A 48 20.25 -24.04 5.17
C HIS A 48 18.76 -23.85 5.51
N SER A 49 18.40 -22.99 6.46
CA SER A 49 17.00 -22.61 6.67
C SER A 49 16.52 -21.62 5.60
N ALA A 50 15.22 -21.63 5.30
CA ALA A 50 14.62 -20.71 4.35
C ALA A 50 14.44 -19.31 4.97
N VAL A 51 14.64 -18.27 4.16
CA VAL A 51 14.24 -16.91 4.50
C VAL A 51 12.74 -16.76 4.23
N ALA A 52 12.00 -16.26 5.21
CA ALA A 52 10.61 -15.85 5.02
C ALA A 52 10.61 -14.47 4.35
N GLY A 53 10.60 -14.46 3.01
CA GLY A 53 10.37 -13.25 2.23
C GLY A 53 8.91 -12.81 2.30
N VAL A 54 8.64 -11.56 1.89
CA VAL A 54 7.27 -11.11 1.65
C VAL A 54 6.85 -11.70 0.30
N GLU A 55 5.98 -12.71 0.35
CA GLU A 55 5.46 -13.43 -0.82
C GLU A 55 3.96 -13.20 -1.03
N ASP A 56 3.38 -12.30 -0.25
CA ASP A 56 1.97 -11.98 -0.32
C ASP A 56 1.58 -11.32 -1.66
N ASP A 57 0.34 -11.54 -2.09
CA ASP A 57 -0.12 -11.06 -3.40
C ASP A 57 -0.27 -9.53 -3.48
N TRP A 58 -0.40 -8.85 -2.35
CA TRP A 58 -0.48 -7.39 -2.30
C TRP A 58 0.85 -6.69 -2.66
N ASP A 59 1.98 -7.41 -2.68
CA ASP A 59 3.29 -6.87 -3.08
C ASP A 59 3.70 -7.27 -4.51
N LYS A 60 2.78 -7.87 -5.28
CA LYS A 60 3.08 -8.36 -6.63
C LYS A 60 2.44 -7.48 -7.70
N PHE A 61 3.28 -6.98 -8.59
CA PHE A 61 2.85 -6.18 -9.74
C PHE A 61 3.34 -6.79 -11.04
N ASP A 62 2.50 -6.73 -12.08
CA ASP A 62 2.82 -7.30 -13.40
C ASP A 62 3.99 -6.57 -14.09
N SER A 63 4.22 -5.30 -13.75
CA SER A 63 5.30 -4.48 -14.30
C SER A 63 5.54 -3.23 -13.46
N PHE A 64 6.69 -2.57 -13.68
CA PHE A 64 6.94 -1.23 -13.15
C PHE A 64 5.84 -0.23 -13.55
N ALA A 65 5.35 -0.30 -14.78
CA ALA A 65 4.27 0.58 -15.24
C ALA A 65 2.97 0.39 -14.44
N ALA A 66 2.63 -0.86 -14.09
CA ALA A 66 1.47 -1.15 -13.25
C ALA A 66 1.65 -0.60 -11.83
N TYR A 67 2.85 -0.75 -11.25
CA TYR A 67 3.21 -0.20 -9.95
C TYR A 67 3.19 1.34 -9.94
N ASP A 68 3.69 1.97 -10.99
CA ASP A 68 3.69 3.43 -11.15
C ASP A 68 2.26 3.97 -11.29
N GLN A 69 1.41 3.28 -12.07
CA GLN A 69 -0.01 3.65 -12.21
C GLN A 69 -0.78 3.55 -10.90
N PHE A 70 -0.58 2.45 -10.16
CA PHE A 70 -1.14 2.30 -8.82
C PHE A 70 -0.65 3.41 -7.88
N SER A 71 0.66 3.66 -7.87
CA SER A 71 1.28 4.67 -7.00
C SER A 71 0.75 6.08 -7.28
N ALA A 72 0.68 6.46 -8.55
CA ALA A 72 0.13 7.74 -8.95
C ALA A 72 -1.35 7.87 -8.56
N ALA A 73 -2.15 6.81 -8.73
CA ALA A 73 -3.57 6.85 -8.43
C ALA A 73 -3.83 7.17 -6.95
N TRP A 74 -3.16 6.49 -6.01
CA TRP A 74 -3.40 6.75 -4.58
C TRP A 74 -2.76 8.07 -4.12
N LEU A 75 -1.62 8.47 -4.67
CA LEU A 75 -0.97 9.73 -4.33
C LEU A 75 -1.77 10.97 -4.77
N THR A 76 -2.61 10.84 -5.80
CA THR A 76 -3.46 11.95 -6.27
C THR A 76 -4.81 12.03 -5.57
N GLU A 77 -5.27 10.95 -4.94
CA GLU A 77 -6.45 10.97 -4.07
C GLU A 77 -6.09 11.41 -2.63
N ALA A 78 -4.83 11.21 -2.23
CA ALA A 78 -4.27 11.62 -0.94
C ALA A 78 -3.89 13.12 -0.88
#